data_AF-A0A954LM78-F1
#
_entry.id   AF-A0A954LM78-F1
#
_cell.length_a   1.000
_cell.length_b   1.000
_cell.length_c   1.000
_cell.angle_alpha   90.00
_cell.angle_beta   90.00
_cell.angle_gamma   90.00
#
_symmetry.space_group_name_H-M   'P 1'
#
loop_
_entity.id
_entity.type
_entity.pdbx_description
1 polymer ?
#
loop_
_entity_poly.entity_id
_entity_poly.type
_entity_poly.pdbx_seq_one_letter_code
_entity_poly.pdbx_strand_id
1 'polypeptide(L)'
;WGRHWLDVVRYADSNGLDENVAHGHAWRYRDYVVRSLNGDKPYSLFVQEQLAGDLLPTKDLTDRNERLVATGFLSLGPKVLAEVDETKMEMDIVDEQIDTFGKAFAGLTLGCARCHDHKFDPVTAEDYYALAGIFKSTRTMDSFKKIAKWHEHEIPTQTQKKQKQDYDQKVEAKNKEIAELIKVANAALLATKEDNAKLPAKPEEHYPEETKSQLKNLRAELTELKKAAPVLPAAMGVSEGTITNVPVHQRGSHLTLGKIVPRRYPAVLTLPNQPTIPSDASGRLQLANWLTNPNHPLTARVIVNRVWRWHFGRGLVDSTDNFGELGSDPSHPELLDWMAKRLIESDWSLKTVHRMIVISNTY
;
A
#
# COMPACT_ATOMS: atom_id res chain seq x y z
N TRP A 1 3.13 -2.18 23.10
CA TRP A 1 3.84 -1.64 21.92
C TRP A 1 2.95 -1.58 20.68
N GLY A 2 2.28 -2.66 20.27
CA GLY A 2 1.32 -2.67 19.14
C GLY A 2 0.33 -1.52 19.13
N ARG A 3 -0.41 -1.32 20.24
CA ARG A 3 -1.34 -0.19 20.40
C ARG A 3 -0.69 1.16 20.11
N HIS A 4 0.46 1.44 20.72
CA HIS A 4 1.14 2.72 20.54
C HIS A 4 1.58 2.96 19.09
N TRP A 5 1.99 1.91 18.36
CA TRP A 5 2.29 2.05 16.94
C TRP A 5 1.01 2.33 16.13
N LEU A 6 -0.09 1.65 16.45
CA LEU A 6 -1.38 1.86 15.79
C LEU A 6 -1.89 3.29 15.94
N ASP A 7 -1.64 3.93 17.09
CA ASP A 7 -1.92 5.35 17.31
C ASP A 7 -1.07 6.25 16.39
N VAL A 8 0.22 5.93 16.20
CA VAL A 8 1.13 6.68 15.30
C VAL A 8 0.68 6.59 13.84
N VAL A 9 0.20 5.41 13.44
CA VAL A 9 -0.19 5.13 12.05
C VAL A 9 -1.69 5.28 11.82
N ARG A 10 -2.37 6.14 12.62
CA ARG A 10 -3.78 6.53 12.46
C ARG A 10 -4.72 5.37 12.19
N TYR A 11 -4.47 4.22 12.82
CA TYR A 11 -5.28 3.04 12.61
C TYR A 11 -6.72 3.32 13.04
N ALA A 12 -7.67 3.04 12.14
CA ALA A 12 -9.08 3.09 12.41
C ALA A 12 -9.80 1.97 11.65
N ASP A 13 -10.89 1.47 12.23
CA ASP A 13 -11.77 0.47 11.61
C ASP A 13 -12.74 1.11 10.58
N SER A 14 -12.56 2.39 10.23
CA SER A 14 -13.31 3.11 9.19
C SER A 14 -12.48 4.19 8.50
N ASN A 15 -12.97 4.70 7.37
CA ASN A 15 -12.30 5.73 6.57
C ASN A 15 -12.37 7.15 7.18
N GLY A 16 -13.27 7.40 8.13
CA GLY A 16 -13.49 8.75 8.68
C GLY A 16 -13.87 9.79 7.61
N LEU A 17 -13.76 11.08 7.97
CA LEU A 17 -14.03 12.29 7.17
C LEU A 17 -15.42 12.48 6.53
N ASP A 18 -16.05 11.44 5.98
CA ASP A 18 -17.35 11.51 5.29
C ASP A 18 -18.34 10.39 5.74
N GLU A 19 -18.81 9.52 4.84
CA GLU A 19 -19.86 8.49 5.06
C GLU A 19 -19.47 7.42 6.11
N ASN A 20 -18.27 7.52 6.70
CA ASN A 20 -17.74 6.66 7.76
C ASN A 20 -17.91 5.16 7.45
N VAL A 21 -17.47 4.77 6.26
CA VAL A 21 -17.48 3.40 5.75
C VAL A 21 -16.46 2.55 6.52
N ALA A 22 -16.90 1.37 6.96
CA ALA A 22 -16.07 0.44 7.69
C ALA A 22 -14.95 -0.18 6.83
N HIS A 23 -13.73 -0.21 7.36
CA HIS A 23 -12.61 -0.94 6.80
C HIS A 23 -12.68 -2.42 7.20
N GLY A 24 -13.47 -3.21 6.47
CA GLY A 24 -13.78 -4.61 6.81
C GLY A 24 -12.57 -5.54 7.01
N HIS A 25 -11.40 -5.18 6.50
CA HIS A 25 -10.16 -5.97 6.61
C HIS A 25 -9.01 -5.25 7.34
N ALA A 26 -9.24 -4.07 7.94
CA ALA A 26 -8.21 -3.31 8.66
C ALA A 26 -7.57 -4.11 9.81
N TRP A 27 -8.36 -4.94 10.50
CA TRP A 27 -7.89 -5.75 11.63
C TRP A 27 -6.69 -6.66 11.29
N ARG A 28 -6.50 -7.03 10.01
CA ARG A 28 -5.34 -7.82 9.58
C ARG A 28 -4.03 -7.04 9.72
N TYR A 29 -4.04 -5.76 9.37
CA TYR A 29 -2.91 -4.87 9.56
C TYR A 29 -2.62 -4.68 11.05
N ARG A 30 -3.66 -4.48 11.87
CA ARG A 30 -3.55 -4.43 13.34
C ARG A 30 -2.83 -5.67 13.88
N ASP A 31 -3.30 -6.85 13.49
CA ASP A 31 -2.74 -8.11 13.98
C ASP A 31 -1.30 -8.32 13.46
N TYR A 32 -0.99 -7.90 12.23
CA TYR A 32 0.36 -7.87 11.69
C TYR A 32 1.30 -6.97 12.53
N VAL A 33 0.87 -5.77 12.91
CA VAL A 33 1.65 -4.86 13.77
C VAL A 33 1.91 -5.52 15.13
N VAL A 34 0.87 -6.08 15.75
CA VAL A 34 0.98 -6.75 17.05
C VAL A 34 1.96 -7.92 16.98
N ARG A 35 1.83 -8.80 15.97
CA ARG A 35 2.74 -9.94 15.79
C ARG A 35 4.17 -9.50 15.51
N SER A 36 4.37 -8.51 14.63
CA SER A 36 5.70 -8.02 14.25
C SER A 36 6.46 -7.47 15.45
N LEU A 37 5.83 -6.62 16.27
CA LEU A 37 6.49 -6.03 17.44
C LEU A 37 6.68 -7.06 18.56
N ASN A 38 5.71 -7.95 18.81
CA ASN A 38 5.86 -9.01 19.81
C ASN A 38 6.92 -10.04 19.41
N GLY A 39 7.07 -10.30 18.11
CA GLY A 39 8.09 -11.17 17.53
C GLY A 39 9.49 -10.55 17.49
N ASP A 40 9.64 -9.26 17.85
CA ASP A 40 10.88 -8.49 17.67
C ASP A 40 11.40 -8.52 16.23
N LYS A 41 10.48 -8.37 15.26
CA LYS A 41 10.86 -8.16 13.87
C LYS A 41 11.82 -6.96 13.80
N PRO A 42 12.98 -7.08 13.11
CA PRO A 42 13.87 -5.94 12.89
C PRO A 42 13.09 -4.72 12.43
N TYR A 43 13.23 -3.59 13.12
CA TYR A 43 12.44 -2.39 12.81
C TYR A 43 12.68 -1.92 11.39
N SER A 44 13.89 -2.08 10.86
CA SER A 44 14.19 -1.85 9.45
C SER A 44 13.31 -2.66 8.50
N LEU A 45 13.21 -3.98 8.71
CA LEU A 45 12.33 -4.84 7.91
C LEU A 45 10.85 -4.45 8.09
N PHE A 46 10.43 -4.13 9.31
CA PHE A 46 9.07 -3.68 9.60
C PHE A 46 8.70 -2.40 8.83
N VAL A 47 9.60 -1.42 8.77
CA VAL A 47 9.45 -0.20 7.94
C VAL A 47 9.38 -0.56 6.45
N GLN A 48 10.26 -1.45 5.99
CA GLN A 48 10.28 -1.87 4.58
C GLN A 48 9.00 -2.57 4.14
N GLU A 49 8.49 -3.49 4.95
CA GLU A 49 7.25 -4.20 4.68
C GLU A 49 6.04 -3.25 4.63
N GLN A 50 6.01 -2.22 5.49
CA GLN A 50 4.91 -1.24 5.49
C GLN A 50 4.86 -0.37 4.23
N LEU A 51 6.01 -0.05 3.63
CA LEU A 51 6.06 0.82 2.45
C LEU A 51 6.09 0.04 1.13
N ALA A 52 6.69 -1.15 1.14
CA ALA A 52 7.03 -1.89 -0.08
C ALA A 52 6.92 -3.42 0.08
N GLY A 53 6.15 -3.91 1.05
CA GLY A 53 6.05 -5.36 1.32
C GLY A 53 5.65 -6.19 0.10
N ASP A 54 4.78 -5.67 -0.75
CA ASP A 54 4.37 -6.27 -2.03
C ASP A 54 5.52 -6.40 -3.05
N LEU A 55 6.61 -5.66 -2.87
CA LEU A 55 7.78 -5.61 -3.75
C LEU A 55 8.98 -6.40 -3.21
N LEU A 56 8.92 -6.86 -1.95
CA LEU A 56 10.01 -7.59 -1.32
C LEU A 56 9.99 -9.08 -1.72
N PRO A 57 11.17 -9.74 -1.86
CA PRO A 57 11.25 -11.13 -2.29
C PRO A 57 10.66 -12.11 -1.26
N THR A 58 9.61 -12.84 -1.63
CA THR A 58 8.86 -13.69 -0.69
C THR A 58 9.39 -15.12 -0.62
N LYS A 59 9.48 -15.69 0.58
CA LYS A 59 9.95 -17.07 0.80
C LYS A 59 8.88 -18.11 0.46
N ASP A 60 7.66 -17.87 0.93
CA ASP A 60 6.50 -18.72 0.73
C ASP A 60 5.21 -17.89 0.70
N LEU A 61 4.05 -18.56 0.58
CA LEU A 61 2.76 -17.89 0.50
C LEU A 61 2.37 -17.18 1.80
N THR A 62 2.80 -17.69 2.96
CA THR A 62 2.52 -17.06 4.25
C THR A 62 3.30 -15.76 4.39
N ASP A 63 4.61 -15.80 4.09
CA ASP A 63 5.48 -14.62 4.05
C ASP A 63 4.97 -13.58 3.03
N ARG A 64 4.56 -14.00 1.82
CA ARG A 64 3.90 -13.12 0.86
C ARG A 64 2.68 -12.44 1.47
N ASN A 65 1.76 -13.20 2.06
CA ASN A 65 0.52 -12.66 2.58
C ASN A 65 0.76 -11.69 3.74
N GLU A 66 1.72 -11.96 4.64
CA GLU A 66 2.07 -11.02 5.70
C GLU A 66 2.61 -9.69 5.15
N ARG A 67 3.44 -9.74 4.11
CA ARG A 67 3.97 -8.52 3.49
C ARG A 67 2.93 -7.72 2.72
N LEU A 68 1.97 -8.39 2.08
CA LEU A 68 0.83 -7.70 1.47
C LEU A 68 0.00 -6.99 2.53
N VAL A 69 -0.27 -7.66 3.66
CA VAL A 69 -0.98 -7.05 4.81
C VAL A 69 -0.22 -5.85 5.37
N ALA A 70 1.12 -5.90 5.42
CA ALA A 70 1.94 -4.80 5.92
C ALA A 70 1.73 -3.49 5.15
N THR A 71 1.52 -3.58 3.82
CA THR A 71 1.22 -2.41 2.97
C THR A 71 -0.11 -1.72 3.30
N GLY A 72 -0.92 -2.31 4.18
CA GLY A 72 -2.06 -1.64 4.82
C GLY A 72 -1.69 -0.32 5.47
N PHE A 73 -0.42 -0.09 5.84
CA PHE A 73 0.09 1.22 6.29
C PHE A 73 -0.21 2.36 5.31
N LEU A 74 -0.12 2.11 3.99
CA LEU A 74 -0.39 3.12 2.94
C LEU A 74 -1.86 3.15 2.53
N SER A 75 -2.62 2.08 2.81
CA SER A 75 -4.03 1.98 2.46
C SER A 75 -4.93 2.59 3.54
N LEU A 76 -4.65 2.30 4.81
CA LEU A 76 -5.40 2.81 5.97
C LEU A 76 -5.10 4.29 6.23
N GLY A 77 -6.10 4.99 6.74
CA GLY A 77 -6.04 6.42 7.03
C GLY A 77 -7.27 7.15 6.51
N PRO A 78 -7.47 8.40 6.93
CA PRO A 78 -8.68 9.17 6.62
C PRO A 78 -8.83 9.45 5.12
N LYS A 79 -10.00 9.17 4.52
CA LYS A 79 -10.26 9.33 3.07
C LYS A 79 -11.70 9.75 2.79
N VAL A 80 -11.89 10.75 1.92
CA VAL A 80 -13.21 11.17 1.43
C VAL A 80 -13.58 10.33 0.20
N LEU A 81 -14.49 9.36 0.36
CA LEU A 81 -14.92 8.41 -0.68
C LEU A 81 -16.03 8.96 -1.58
N ALA A 82 -16.71 10.02 -1.13
CA ALA A 82 -17.75 10.73 -1.87
C ALA A 82 -17.23 11.93 -2.68
N GLU A 83 -15.91 12.14 -2.76
CA GLU A 83 -15.31 13.20 -3.57
C GLU A 83 -15.60 12.95 -5.06
N VAL A 84 -16.05 14.00 -5.76
CA VAL A 84 -16.46 13.94 -7.17
C VAL A 84 -15.32 14.27 -8.11
N ASP A 85 -14.33 15.04 -7.64
CA ASP A 85 -13.11 15.32 -8.37
C ASP A 85 -12.07 14.22 -8.11
N GLU A 86 -11.97 13.27 -9.06
CA GLU A 86 -11.08 12.12 -8.96
C GLU A 86 -9.60 12.53 -8.77
N THR A 87 -9.18 13.65 -9.38
CA THR A 87 -7.79 14.14 -9.28
C THR A 87 -7.54 14.72 -7.90
N LYS A 88 -8.49 15.48 -7.36
CA LYS A 88 -8.42 15.97 -5.98
C LYS A 88 -8.35 14.81 -5.00
N MET A 89 -9.24 13.82 -5.14
CA MET A 89 -9.29 12.66 -4.26
C MET A 89 -7.96 11.90 -4.22
N GLU A 90 -7.41 11.59 -5.39
CA GLU A 90 -6.14 10.89 -5.50
C GLU A 90 -5.00 11.66 -4.84
N MET A 91 -4.96 12.98 -5.02
CA MET A 91 -3.92 13.83 -4.44
C MET A 91 -4.08 14.04 -2.94
N ASP A 92 -5.30 14.03 -2.40
CA ASP A 92 -5.53 14.06 -0.96
C ASP A 92 -5.15 12.72 -0.29
N ILE A 93 -5.32 11.58 -0.97
CA ILE A 93 -4.78 10.29 -0.51
C ILE A 93 -3.25 10.34 -0.46
N VAL A 94 -2.61 10.87 -1.50
CA VAL A 94 -1.15 11.05 -1.54
C VAL A 94 -0.67 11.98 -0.41
N ASP A 95 -1.41 13.06 -0.14
CA ASP A 95 -1.10 13.98 0.96
C ASP A 95 -1.15 13.30 2.33
N GLU A 96 -2.21 12.51 2.59
CA GLU A 96 -2.34 11.73 3.82
C GLU A 96 -1.18 10.72 4.00
N GLN A 97 -0.79 10.06 2.92
CA GLN A 97 0.34 9.13 2.90
C GLN A 97 1.67 9.84 3.21
N ILE A 98 1.93 11.00 2.60
CA ILE A 98 3.15 11.80 2.85
C ILE A 98 3.19 12.31 4.30
N ASP A 99 2.07 12.85 4.79
CA ASP A 99 1.99 13.39 6.15
C ASP A 99 2.28 12.31 7.18
N THR A 100 1.67 11.13 7.03
CA THR A 100 1.90 10.04 7.96
C THR A 100 3.30 9.45 7.82
N PHE A 101 3.77 9.21 6.59
CA PHE A 101 5.13 8.75 6.34
C PHE A 101 6.16 9.66 7.02
N GLY A 102 6.03 10.97 6.82
CA GLY A 102 6.92 11.99 7.38
C GLY A 102 6.96 11.92 8.89
N LYS A 103 5.80 11.94 9.56
CA LYS A 103 5.69 11.92 11.03
C LYS A 103 6.13 10.58 11.62
N ALA A 104 5.70 9.46 11.04
CA ALA A 104 5.93 8.13 11.60
C ALA A 104 7.40 7.72 11.55
N PHE A 105 8.09 7.98 10.43
CA PHE A 105 9.43 7.44 10.18
C PHE A 105 10.55 8.47 10.19
N ALA A 106 10.27 9.73 9.83
CA ALA A 106 11.29 10.79 9.81
C ALA A 106 11.07 11.83 10.91
N GLY A 107 9.92 11.82 11.59
CA GLY A 107 9.55 12.87 12.52
C GLY A 107 9.50 14.24 11.84
N LEU A 108 9.03 14.31 10.59
CA LEU A 108 8.97 15.55 9.81
C LEU A 108 7.53 15.89 9.43
N THR A 109 7.17 17.17 9.56
CA THR A 109 5.87 17.69 9.12
C THR A 109 5.94 18.22 7.69
N LEU A 110 5.79 17.31 6.72
CA LEU A 110 5.96 17.64 5.30
C LEU A 110 4.73 18.34 4.68
N GLY A 111 3.58 18.34 5.36
CA GLY A 111 2.32 18.85 4.80
C GLY A 111 2.33 20.34 4.42
N CYS A 112 3.09 21.20 5.12
CA CYS A 112 3.19 22.61 4.74
C CYS A 112 3.85 22.81 3.37
N ALA A 113 4.76 21.90 2.98
CA ALA A 113 5.45 21.95 1.70
C ALA A 113 4.53 21.73 0.48
N ARG A 114 3.28 21.28 0.70
CA ARG A 114 2.26 21.14 -0.35
C ARG A 114 1.98 22.46 -1.08
N CYS A 115 1.97 23.58 -0.35
CA CYS A 115 1.51 24.86 -0.90
C CYS A 115 2.65 25.84 -1.22
N HIS A 116 3.73 25.78 -0.44
CA HIS A 116 4.89 26.66 -0.55
C HIS A 116 6.10 25.95 0.06
N ASP A 117 7.33 26.42 -0.21
CA ASP A 117 8.50 25.90 0.50
C ASP A 117 8.30 25.98 2.00
N HIS A 118 8.62 24.90 2.72
CA HIS A 118 8.36 24.81 4.13
C HIS A 118 8.97 26.01 4.87
N LYS A 119 8.20 26.61 5.78
CA LYS A 119 8.51 27.94 6.32
C LYS A 119 9.82 27.99 7.14
N PHE A 120 10.19 26.88 7.75
CA PHE A 120 11.32 26.78 8.68
C PHE A 120 12.29 25.70 8.22
N ASP A 121 11.83 24.45 8.17
CA ASP A 121 12.64 23.35 7.63
C ASP A 121 13.02 23.57 6.16
N PRO A 122 14.24 23.20 5.75
CA PRO A 122 14.73 23.33 4.37
C PRO A 122 14.15 22.22 3.46
N VAL A 123 12.82 22.13 3.43
CA VAL A 123 12.03 21.23 2.58
C VAL A 123 11.27 22.08 1.57
N THR A 124 11.63 21.95 0.31
CA THR A 124 11.00 22.70 -0.77
C THR A 124 9.66 22.08 -1.16
N ALA A 125 8.81 22.85 -1.84
CA ALA A 125 7.63 22.30 -2.50
C ALA A 125 8.02 21.25 -3.55
N GLU A 126 9.17 21.41 -4.22
CA GLU A 126 9.69 20.39 -5.12
C GLU A 126 10.00 19.07 -4.37
N ASP A 127 10.55 19.12 -3.15
CA ASP A 127 10.78 17.89 -2.35
C ASP A 127 9.45 17.18 -2.03
N TYR A 128 8.40 17.94 -1.68
CA TYR A 128 7.07 17.38 -1.45
C TYR A 128 6.52 16.71 -2.71
N TYR A 129 6.56 17.39 -3.86
CA TYR A 129 6.02 16.85 -5.11
C TYR A 129 6.86 15.70 -5.70
N ALA A 130 8.15 15.64 -5.37
CA ALA A 130 8.99 14.49 -5.64
C ALA A 130 8.52 13.24 -4.88
N LEU A 131 8.19 13.38 -3.58
CA LEU A 131 7.57 12.31 -2.78
C LEU A 131 6.16 11.99 -3.29
N ALA A 132 5.37 12.99 -3.67
CA ALA A 132 4.05 12.81 -4.25
C ALA A 132 4.10 11.96 -5.52
N GLY A 133 5.14 12.08 -6.34
CA GLY A 133 5.35 11.19 -7.48
C GLY A 133 5.51 9.71 -7.07
N ILE A 134 6.19 9.42 -5.96
CA ILE A 134 6.37 8.05 -5.46
C ILE A 134 5.01 7.46 -5.05
N PHE A 135 4.25 8.20 -4.25
CA PHE A 135 2.95 7.75 -3.74
C PHE A 135 1.85 7.77 -4.81
N LYS A 136 1.85 8.72 -5.75
CA LYS A 136 0.94 8.70 -6.92
C LYS A 136 1.23 7.53 -7.86
N SER A 137 2.47 7.04 -7.90
CA SER A 137 2.84 5.80 -8.61
C SER A 137 2.40 4.53 -7.87
N THR A 138 1.55 4.63 -6.84
CA THR A 138 1.09 3.52 -6.00
C THR A 138 -0.42 3.35 -6.15
N ARG A 139 -0.86 2.13 -6.47
CA ARG A 139 -2.28 1.80 -6.57
C ARG A 139 -2.84 1.53 -5.18
N THR A 140 -3.51 2.53 -4.61
CA THR A 140 -4.24 2.44 -3.33
C THR A 140 -5.74 2.25 -3.52
N MET A 141 -6.29 2.65 -4.66
CA MET A 141 -7.72 2.54 -5.00
C MET A 141 -7.91 1.71 -6.28
N ASP A 142 -8.98 0.93 -6.35
CA ASP A 142 -9.44 0.25 -7.56
C ASP A 142 -10.33 1.15 -8.43
N SER A 143 -10.99 2.14 -7.82
CA SER A 143 -11.84 3.10 -8.50
C SER A 143 -11.91 4.40 -7.70
N PHE A 144 -11.85 5.54 -8.39
CA PHE A 144 -12.09 6.88 -7.85
C PHE A 144 -13.51 7.39 -8.15
N LYS A 145 -14.33 6.63 -8.89
CA LYS A 145 -15.72 6.97 -9.21
C LYS A 145 -16.61 6.92 -7.96
N LYS A 146 -17.75 7.63 -8.01
CA LYS A 146 -18.74 7.76 -6.92
C LYS A 146 -18.94 6.45 -6.14
N ILE A 147 -18.60 6.49 -4.85
CA ILE A 147 -18.27 5.35 -3.97
C ILE A 147 -16.96 4.69 -4.40
N ALA A 148 -15.87 5.38 -4.10
CA ALA A 148 -14.53 4.90 -4.38
C ALA A 148 -14.27 3.57 -3.66
N LYS A 149 -13.50 2.70 -4.30
CA LYS A 149 -13.16 1.37 -3.76
C LYS A 149 -11.66 1.30 -3.52
N TRP A 150 -11.25 1.03 -2.29
CA TRP A 150 -9.85 0.79 -1.98
C TRP A 150 -9.37 -0.52 -2.60
N HIS A 151 -8.07 -0.58 -2.83
CA HIS A 151 -7.40 -1.76 -3.33
C HIS A 151 -7.22 -2.80 -2.22
N GLU A 152 -7.51 -4.05 -2.55
CA GLU A 152 -7.29 -5.19 -1.65
C GLU A 152 -6.53 -6.32 -2.35
N HIS A 153 -5.67 -6.99 -1.58
CA HIS A 153 -4.94 -8.16 -2.00
C HIS A 153 -5.66 -9.43 -1.57
N GLU A 154 -5.80 -10.39 -2.48
CA GLU A 154 -6.10 -11.76 -2.11
C GLU A 154 -4.92 -12.39 -1.37
N ILE A 155 -5.19 -12.90 -0.16
CA ILE A 155 -4.21 -13.52 0.74
C ILE A 155 -4.60 -14.96 1.11
N PRO A 156 -4.79 -15.85 0.11
CA PRO A 156 -5.27 -17.21 0.35
C PRO A 156 -4.26 -18.04 1.13
N THR A 157 -4.75 -18.98 1.93
CA THR A 157 -3.95 -20.11 2.39
C THR A 157 -3.60 -21.04 1.22
N GLN A 158 -2.62 -21.94 1.41
CA GLN A 158 -2.25 -22.91 0.38
C GLN A 158 -3.44 -23.79 -0.04
N THR A 159 -4.30 -24.18 0.92
CA THR A 159 -5.53 -24.94 0.67
C THR A 159 -6.51 -24.14 -0.18
N GLN A 160 -6.76 -22.88 0.16
CA GLN A 160 -7.67 -22.02 -0.60
C GLN A 160 -7.13 -21.68 -1.99
N LYS A 161 -5.82 -21.51 -2.13
CA LYS A 161 -5.17 -21.32 -3.43
C LYS A 161 -5.39 -22.53 -4.33
N LYS A 162 -5.24 -23.75 -3.79
CA LYS A 162 -5.53 -24.98 -4.53
C LYS A 162 -7.01 -25.10 -4.89
N GLN A 163 -7.92 -24.82 -3.94
CA GLN A 163 -9.37 -24.82 -4.20
C GLN A 163 -9.75 -23.83 -5.31
N LYS A 164 -9.15 -22.64 -5.32
CA LYS A 164 -9.35 -21.64 -6.38
C LYS A 164 -8.82 -22.14 -7.73
N GLN A 165 -7.63 -22.75 -7.77
CA GLN A 165 -7.07 -23.33 -8.98
C GLN A 165 -7.95 -24.45 -9.54
N ASP A 166 -8.43 -25.36 -8.70
CA ASP A 166 -9.33 -26.45 -9.10
C ASP A 166 -10.67 -25.88 -9.61
N TYR A 167 -11.19 -24.84 -8.96
CA TYR A 167 -12.39 -24.12 -9.41
C TYR A 167 -12.17 -23.44 -10.77
N ASP A 168 -11.05 -22.72 -10.95
CA ASP A 168 -10.73 -22.02 -12.19
C ASP A 168 -10.57 -22.99 -13.36
N GLN A 169 -9.96 -24.16 -13.13
CA GLN A 169 -9.86 -25.22 -14.13
C GLN A 169 -11.24 -25.74 -14.55
N LYS A 170 -12.18 -25.91 -13.61
CA LYS A 170 -13.56 -26.31 -13.93
C LYS A 170 -14.29 -25.24 -14.75
N VAL A 171 -14.12 -23.97 -14.40
CA VAL A 171 -14.70 -22.83 -15.12
C VAL A 171 -14.11 -22.75 -16.53
N GLU A 172 -12.80 -22.88 -16.66
CA GLU A 172 -12.11 -22.86 -17.96
C GLU A 172 -12.53 -24.05 -18.83
N ALA A 173 -12.63 -25.26 -18.26
CA ALA A 173 -13.13 -26.43 -18.97
C ALA A 173 -14.55 -26.23 -19.49
N LYS A 174 -15.47 -25.71 -18.66
CA LYS A 174 -16.84 -25.41 -19.09
C LYS A 174 -16.91 -24.31 -20.14
N ASN A 175 -16.08 -23.26 -20.03
CA ASN A 175 -15.96 -22.25 -21.08
C ASN A 175 -15.45 -22.85 -22.39
N LYS A 176 -14.49 -23.79 -22.35
CA LYS A 176 -13.99 -24.50 -23.53
C LYS A 176 -15.05 -25.41 -24.15
N GLU A 177 -15.82 -26.14 -23.34
CA GLU A 177 -16.95 -26.95 -23.83
C GLU A 177 -17.98 -26.08 -24.56
N ILE A 178 -18.37 -24.94 -23.98
CA ILE A 178 -19.29 -23.98 -24.61
C ILE A 178 -18.69 -23.42 -25.90
N ALA A 179 -17.41 -23.03 -25.88
CA ALA A 179 -16.74 -22.47 -27.05
C ALA A 179 -16.62 -23.49 -28.19
N GLU A 180 -16.30 -24.75 -27.90
CA GLU A 180 -16.21 -25.80 -28.91
C GLU A 180 -17.60 -26.14 -29.47
N LEU A 181 -18.63 -26.21 -28.64
CA LEU A 181 -20.00 -26.41 -29.12
C LEU A 181 -20.47 -25.27 -30.03
N ILE A 182 -20.18 -24.01 -29.67
CA ILE A 182 -20.44 -22.84 -30.53
C ILE A 182 -19.66 -22.93 -31.84
N LYS A 183 -18.38 -23.33 -31.80
CA LYS A 183 -17.53 -23.46 -32.98
C LYS A 183 -18.05 -24.53 -33.94
N VAL A 184 -18.40 -25.71 -33.44
CA VAL A 184 -18.98 -26.81 -34.23
C VAL A 184 -20.33 -26.39 -34.83
N ALA A 185 -21.20 -25.77 -34.04
CA ALA A 185 -22.50 -25.28 -34.51
C ALA A 185 -22.38 -24.20 -35.59
N ASN A 186 -21.43 -23.27 -35.43
CA ASN A 186 -21.11 -22.26 -36.43
C ASN A 186 -20.58 -22.89 -37.73
N ALA A 187 -19.70 -23.89 -37.65
CA ALA A 187 -19.19 -24.58 -38.82
C ALA A 187 -20.30 -25.34 -39.59
N ALA A 188 -21.22 -26.00 -38.86
CA ALA A 188 -22.37 -26.67 -39.45
C ALA A 188 -23.34 -25.67 -40.15
N LEU A 189 -23.54 -24.48 -39.57
CA LEU A 189 -24.32 -23.42 -40.20
C LEU A 189 -23.69 -22.87 -41.48
N LEU A 190 -22.36 -22.86 -41.58
CA LEU A 190 -21.65 -22.42 -42.78
C LEU A 190 -21.70 -23.49 -43.87
N ALA A 191 -21.59 -24.77 -43.51
CA ALA A 191 -21.63 -25.90 -44.45
C ALA A 191 -22.97 -26.08 -45.16
N THR A 192 -24.06 -25.53 -44.61
CA THR A 192 -25.41 -25.58 -45.20
C THR A 192 -25.71 -24.40 -46.13
N LYS A 193 -24.75 -23.49 -46.34
CA LYS A 193 -24.88 -22.30 -47.19
C LYS A 193 -23.92 -22.36 -48.38
N GLU A 194 -24.22 -21.61 -49.44
CA GLU A 194 -23.38 -21.48 -50.64
C GLU A 194 -21.95 -21.00 -50.30
N ASP A 195 -20.98 -21.33 -51.16
CA ASP A 195 -19.58 -20.91 -51.01
C ASP A 195 -19.47 -19.39 -50.79
N ASN A 196 -18.75 -18.98 -49.73
CA ASN A 196 -18.58 -17.60 -49.21
C ASN A 196 -19.72 -17.00 -48.36
N ALA A 197 -20.69 -17.78 -47.90
CA ALA A 197 -21.71 -17.26 -46.97
C ALA A 197 -21.13 -16.88 -45.60
N LYS A 198 -21.53 -15.72 -45.06
CA LYS A 198 -21.18 -15.28 -43.68
C LYS A 198 -22.16 -15.87 -42.65
N LEU A 199 -21.68 -15.98 -41.39
CA LEU A 199 -22.55 -16.28 -40.25
C LEU A 199 -23.62 -15.19 -40.10
N PRO A 200 -24.88 -15.55 -39.74
CA PRO A 200 -25.92 -14.58 -39.48
C PRO A 200 -25.59 -13.76 -38.22
N ALA A 201 -26.22 -12.59 -38.04
CA ALA A 201 -25.93 -11.67 -36.92
C ALA A 201 -26.14 -12.31 -35.53
N LYS A 202 -27.00 -13.34 -35.44
CA LYS A 202 -27.23 -14.14 -34.24
C LYS A 202 -27.19 -15.64 -34.58
N PRO A 203 -25.99 -16.23 -34.70
CA PRO A 203 -25.84 -17.63 -35.11
C PRO A 203 -26.61 -18.60 -34.22
N GLU A 204 -26.67 -18.33 -32.92
CA GLU A 204 -27.31 -19.20 -31.94
C GLU A 204 -28.83 -19.39 -32.13
N GLU A 205 -29.52 -18.42 -32.74
CA GLU A 205 -30.96 -18.55 -33.03
C GLU A 205 -31.24 -19.57 -34.15
N HIS A 206 -30.24 -19.86 -34.98
CA HIS A 206 -30.32 -20.77 -36.11
C HIS A 206 -29.79 -22.18 -35.83
N TYR A 207 -29.24 -22.44 -34.64
CA TYR A 207 -28.77 -23.77 -34.28
C TYR A 207 -29.93 -24.79 -34.21
N PRO A 208 -29.67 -26.09 -34.40
CA PRO A 208 -30.64 -27.14 -34.11
C PRO A 208 -31.15 -27.04 -32.66
N GLU A 209 -32.40 -27.41 -32.42
CA GLU A 209 -33.01 -27.35 -31.07
C GLU A 209 -32.22 -28.17 -30.03
N GLU A 210 -31.60 -29.27 -30.44
CA GLU A 210 -30.70 -30.05 -29.60
C GLU A 210 -29.47 -29.24 -29.15
N THR A 211 -28.79 -28.56 -30.07
CA THR A 211 -27.63 -27.71 -29.78
C THR A 211 -28.01 -26.52 -28.91
N LYS A 212 -29.18 -25.90 -29.15
CA LYS A 212 -29.70 -24.83 -28.28
C LYS A 212 -29.94 -25.32 -26.85
N SER A 213 -30.53 -26.50 -26.70
CA SER A 213 -30.76 -27.14 -25.40
C SER A 213 -29.43 -27.44 -24.68
N GLN A 214 -28.44 -27.99 -25.38
CA GLN A 214 -27.10 -28.25 -24.85
C GLN A 214 -26.39 -26.96 -24.40
N LEU A 215 -26.41 -25.90 -25.21
CA LEU A 215 -25.83 -24.60 -24.82
C LEU A 215 -26.53 -23.99 -23.61
N LYS A 216 -27.86 -24.08 -23.54
CA LYS A 216 -28.63 -23.62 -22.39
C LYS A 216 -28.22 -24.36 -21.12
N ASN A 217 -28.07 -25.69 -21.20
CA ASN A 217 -27.65 -26.50 -20.05
C ASN A 217 -26.21 -26.19 -19.62
N LEU A 218 -25.25 -26.13 -20.54
CA LEU A 218 -23.87 -25.79 -20.23
C LEU A 218 -23.73 -24.39 -19.63
N ARG A 219 -24.50 -23.41 -20.11
CA ARG A 219 -24.53 -22.06 -19.54
C ARG A 219 -25.18 -22.03 -18.16
N ALA A 220 -26.22 -22.84 -17.93
CA ALA A 220 -26.81 -23.00 -16.60
C ALA A 220 -25.81 -23.62 -15.62
N GLU A 221 -25.12 -24.70 -16.01
CA GLU A 221 -24.05 -25.32 -15.22
C GLU A 221 -22.91 -24.35 -14.93
N LEU A 222 -22.45 -23.57 -15.92
CA LEU A 222 -21.43 -22.54 -15.73
C LEU A 222 -21.91 -21.45 -14.76
N THR A 223 -23.19 -21.09 -14.81
CA THR A 223 -23.78 -20.09 -13.90
C THR A 223 -23.82 -20.62 -12.47
N GLU A 224 -24.25 -21.87 -12.26
CA GLU A 224 -24.23 -22.51 -10.95
C GLU A 224 -22.80 -22.69 -10.43
N LEU A 225 -21.86 -23.07 -11.30
CA LEU A 225 -20.44 -23.14 -10.95
C LEU A 225 -19.94 -21.77 -10.49
N LYS A 226 -20.23 -20.68 -11.22
CA LYS A 226 -19.83 -19.32 -10.84
C LYS A 226 -20.44 -18.86 -9.50
N LYS A 227 -21.64 -19.30 -9.13
CA LYS A 227 -22.23 -19.05 -7.81
C LYS A 227 -21.47 -19.76 -6.68
N ALA A 228 -20.86 -20.90 -6.98
CA ALA A 228 -20.03 -21.68 -6.05
C ALA A 228 -18.55 -21.22 -6.03
N ALA A 229 -18.24 -20.01 -6.50
CA ALA A 229 -16.88 -19.48 -6.49
C ALA A 229 -16.33 -19.42 -5.05
N PRO A 230 -15.12 -19.94 -4.80
CA PRO A 230 -14.51 -19.87 -3.47
C PRO A 230 -14.20 -18.41 -3.12
N VAL A 231 -14.69 -17.95 -1.97
CA VAL A 231 -14.37 -16.63 -1.43
C VAL A 231 -12.99 -16.69 -0.78
N LEU A 232 -12.04 -15.94 -1.33
CA LEU A 232 -10.69 -15.85 -0.79
C LEU A 232 -10.61 -14.73 0.26
N PRO A 233 -9.83 -14.92 1.34
CA PRO A 233 -9.58 -13.84 2.28
C PRO A 233 -8.81 -12.71 1.58
N ALA A 234 -9.17 -11.48 1.91
CA ALA A 234 -8.52 -10.29 1.39
C ALA A 234 -7.90 -9.44 2.52
N ALA A 235 -6.97 -8.58 2.14
CA ALA A 235 -6.38 -7.56 3.01
C ALA A 235 -6.24 -6.24 2.26
N MET A 236 -6.59 -5.15 2.93
CA MET A 236 -6.30 -3.80 2.43
C MET A 236 -4.80 -3.61 2.29
N GLY A 237 -4.38 -2.99 1.19
CA GLY A 237 -2.97 -2.76 0.90
C GLY A 237 -2.78 -1.94 -0.35
N VAL A 238 -1.56 -1.94 -0.89
CA VAL A 238 -1.22 -1.23 -2.13
C VAL A 238 -0.45 -2.12 -3.10
N SER A 239 -0.46 -1.76 -4.38
CA SER A 239 0.39 -2.36 -5.43
C SER A 239 1.09 -1.26 -6.26
N GLU A 240 2.03 -1.64 -7.13
CA GLU A 240 2.55 -0.70 -8.13
C GLU A 240 1.40 -0.14 -8.99
N GLY A 241 1.39 1.17 -9.14
CA GLY A 241 0.48 1.89 -10.01
C GLY A 241 1.15 2.37 -11.29
N THR A 242 0.52 3.31 -11.96
CA THR A 242 1.10 3.97 -13.15
C THR A 242 2.24 4.89 -12.70
N ILE A 243 3.45 4.57 -13.16
CA ILE A 243 4.67 5.32 -12.88
C ILE A 243 4.54 6.76 -13.40
N THR A 244 4.65 7.74 -12.51
CA THR A 244 4.47 9.15 -12.85
C THR A 244 5.34 10.09 -12.03
N ASN A 245 5.66 11.24 -12.63
CA ASN A 245 6.25 12.40 -11.95
C ASN A 245 5.16 13.47 -11.81
N VAL A 246 5.10 14.12 -10.65
CA VAL A 246 4.00 15.05 -10.34
C VAL A 246 4.46 16.49 -10.60
N PRO A 247 3.66 17.32 -11.29
CA PRO A 247 3.89 18.75 -11.35
C PRO A 247 3.67 19.42 -10.00
N VAL A 248 4.47 20.43 -9.66
CA VAL A 248 4.21 21.25 -8.47
C VAL A 248 2.82 21.87 -8.59
N HIS A 249 1.94 21.63 -7.62
CA HIS A 249 0.66 22.34 -7.59
C HIS A 249 0.89 23.72 -6.97
N GLN A 250 0.64 24.76 -7.74
CA GLN A 250 0.84 26.12 -7.26
C GLN A 250 -0.13 26.40 -6.12
N ARG A 251 0.41 26.75 -4.95
CA ARG A 251 -0.38 26.95 -3.71
C ARG A 251 -1.24 25.73 -3.34
N GLY A 252 -0.79 24.52 -3.72
CA GLY A 252 -1.47 23.26 -3.43
C GLY A 252 -2.67 22.95 -4.33
N SER A 253 -2.98 23.81 -5.32
CA SER A 253 -4.14 23.65 -6.21
C SER A 253 -3.86 22.65 -7.33
N HIS A 254 -4.53 21.50 -7.32
CA HIS A 254 -4.45 20.50 -8.40
C HIS A 254 -4.95 20.99 -9.77
N LEU A 255 -5.58 22.16 -9.81
CA LEU A 255 -6.02 22.82 -11.05
C LEU A 255 -4.94 23.75 -11.62
N THR A 256 -3.95 24.16 -10.83
CA THR A 256 -2.91 25.11 -11.24
C THR A 256 -1.54 24.46 -11.16
N LEU A 257 -1.09 23.91 -12.29
CA LEU A 257 0.11 23.09 -12.36
C LEU A 257 1.35 23.91 -12.73
N GLY A 258 2.46 23.61 -12.08
CA GLY A 258 3.78 24.16 -12.36
C GLY A 258 4.69 23.14 -13.06
N LYS A 259 5.98 23.22 -12.77
CA LYS A 259 7.01 22.33 -13.34
C LYS A 259 6.83 20.89 -12.84
N ILE A 260 7.01 19.92 -13.73
CA ILE A 260 7.10 18.49 -13.39
C ILE A 260 8.39 18.24 -12.60
N VAL A 261 8.26 17.62 -11.43
CA VAL A 261 9.39 17.28 -10.56
C VAL A 261 9.67 15.79 -10.63
N PRO A 262 10.91 15.37 -10.91
CA PRO A 262 11.26 13.95 -10.87
C PRO A 262 11.15 13.41 -9.44
N ARG A 263 10.69 12.16 -9.31
CA ARG A 263 10.72 11.43 -8.04
C ARG A 263 12.15 11.40 -7.49
N ARG A 264 12.29 11.82 -6.23
CA ARG A 264 13.56 11.88 -5.47
C ARG A 264 13.25 11.96 -3.98
N TYR A 265 14.27 11.74 -3.16
CA TYR A 265 14.21 12.01 -1.72
C TYR A 265 14.32 13.52 -1.43
N PRO A 266 13.89 13.98 -0.24
CA PRO A 266 14.11 15.35 0.19
C PRO A 266 15.60 15.71 0.16
N ALA A 267 15.96 16.82 -0.50
CA ALA A 267 17.36 17.19 -0.75
C ALA A 267 18.16 17.40 0.54
N VAL A 268 17.51 17.91 1.59
CA VAL A 268 18.11 18.11 2.92
C VAL A 268 18.62 16.79 3.53
N LEU A 269 18.04 15.64 3.19
CA LEU A 269 18.39 14.34 3.75
C LEU A 269 19.14 13.48 2.72
N THR A 270 20.23 14.01 2.18
CA THR A 270 21.10 13.27 1.24
C THR A 270 21.97 12.28 2.00
N LEU A 271 21.99 11.01 1.58
CA LEU A 271 22.79 9.96 2.20
C LEU A 271 23.94 9.49 1.29
N PRO A 272 25.09 9.09 1.84
CA PRO A 272 26.10 8.34 1.09
C PRO A 272 25.50 7.06 0.52
N ASN A 273 25.73 6.79 -0.77
CA ASN A 273 25.23 5.61 -1.48
C ASN A 273 23.70 5.43 -1.38
N GLN A 274 22.94 6.53 -1.39
CA GLN A 274 21.47 6.45 -1.36
C GLN A 274 20.92 5.65 -2.55
N PRO A 275 19.84 4.87 -2.37
CA PRO A 275 19.28 4.07 -3.46
C PRO A 275 18.85 4.94 -4.65
N THR A 276 19.13 4.49 -5.86
CA THR A 276 18.64 5.18 -7.07
C THR A 276 17.22 4.74 -7.38
N ILE A 277 16.30 5.68 -7.58
CA ILE A 277 14.91 5.42 -8.01
C ILE A 277 14.90 5.08 -9.50
N PRO A 278 14.56 3.84 -9.91
CA PRO A 278 14.46 3.48 -11.32
C PRO A 278 13.33 4.25 -12.02
N SER A 279 13.48 4.50 -13.32
CA SER A 279 12.46 5.19 -14.12
C SER A 279 11.17 4.36 -14.28
N ASP A 280 11.25 3.04 -14.16
CA ASP A 280 10.19 2.05 -14.38
C ASP A 280 9.57 1.50 -13.08
N ALA A 281 9.94 2.04 -11.92
CA ALA A 281 9.39 1.65 -10.62
C ALA A 281 8.76 2.85 -9.90
N SER A 282 7.83 2.64 -8.96
CA SER A 282 7.21 3.71 -8.17
C SER A 282 8.23 4.51 -7.35
N GLY A 283 9.29 3.84 -6.89
CA GLY A 283 10.24 4.38 -5.92
C GLY A 283 9.94 3.99 -4.47
N ARG A 284 8.84 3.28 -4.18
CA ARG A 284 8.47 2.87 -2.80
C ARG A 284 9.52 1.99 -2.14
N LEU A 285 10.04 0.99 -2.86
CA LEU A 285 11.10 0.12 -2.35
C LEU A 285 12.38 0.92 -2.07
N GLN A 286 12.72 1.86 -2.95
CA GLN A 286 13.88 2.73 -2.78
C GLN A 286 13.68 3.70 -1.61
N LEU A 287 12.47 4.23 -1.40
CA LEU A 287 12.12 5.06 -0.24
C LEU A 287 12.23 4.28 1.07
N ALA A 288 11.76 3.04 1.09
CA ALA A 288 11.88 2.13 2.22
C ALA A 288 13.35 1.82 2.56
N ASN A 289 14.17 1.52 1.54
CA ASN A 289 15.60 1.27 1.71
C ASN A 289 16.37 2.52 2.14
N TRP A 290 15.94 3.70 1.68
CA TRP A 290 16.53 4.98 2.06
C TRP A 290 16.28 5.31 3.54
N LEU A 291 15.05 5.13 4.03
CA LEU A 291 14.72 5.32 5.46
C LEU A 291 15.48 4.36 6.39
N THR A 292 15.68 3.13 5.92
CA THR A 292 16.27 2.05 6.71
C THR A 292 17.78 1.93 6.50
N ASN A 293 18.37 2.86 5.74
CA ASN A 293 19.81 3.00 5.64
C ASN A 293 20.39 3.33 7.03
N PRO A 294 21.44 2.62 7.49
CA PRO A 294 22.10 2.91 8.78
C PRO A 294 22.59 4.35 8.96
N ASN A 295 22.86 5.06 7.86
CA ASN A 295 23.28 6.47 7.88
C ASN A 295 22.12 7.46 7.87
N HIS A 296 20.86 6.99 7.78
CA HIS A 296 19.71 7.88 7.77
C HIS A 296 19.57 8.57 9.15
N PRO A 297 19.61 9.91 9.24
CA PRO A 297 19.85 10.62 10.49
C PRO A 297 18.64 10.66 11.44
N LEU A 298 17.43 10.34 10.97
CA LEU A 298 16.20 10.53 11.75
C LEU A 298 15.54 9.23 12.17
N THR A 299 15.38 8.26 11.27
CA THR A 299 14.58 7.04 11.51
C THR A 299 14.88 6.31 12.82
N ALA A 300 16.15 6.04 13.11
CA ALA A 300 16.51 5.40 14.38
C ALA A 300 16.22 6.30 15.60
N ARG A 301 16.52 7.61 15.51
CA ARG A 301 16.26 8.58 16.58
C ARG A 301 14.77 8.72 16.88
N VAL A 302 13.94 8.79 15.84
CA VAL A 302 12.49 8.94 15.96
C VAL A 302 11.88 7.76 16.69
N ILE A 303 12.18 6.52 16.27
CA ILE A 303 11.61 5.36 16.95
C ILE A 303 12.15 5.17 18.37
N VAL A 304 13.44 5.45 18.61
CA VAL A 304 14.02 5.43 19.96
C VAL A 304 13.33 6.46 20.86
N ASN A 305 13.11 7.68 20.37
CA ASN A 305 12.42 8.71 21.13
C ASN A 305 10.97 8.33 21.44
N ARG A 306 10.26 7.70 20.49
CA ARG A 306 8.91 7.17 20.73
C ARG A 306 8.91 6.08 21.79
N VAL A 307 9.82 5.12 21.70
CA VAL A 307 9.98 4.05 22.70
C VAL A 307 10.31 4.61 24.07
N TRP A 308 11.19 5.60 24.15
CA TRP A 308 11.51 6.32 25.39
C TRP A 308 10.26 6.99 25.97
N ARG A 309 9.55 7.77 25.15
CA ARG A 309 8.31 8.46 25.57
C ARG A 309 7.25 7.50 26.07
N TRP A 310 7.09 6.34 25.44
CA TRP A 310 6.09 5.36 25.85
C TRP A 310 6.42 4.69 27.19
N HIS A 311 7.70 4.66 27.60
CA HIS A 311 8.11 4.19 28.94
C HIS A 311 8.00 5.30 30.00
N PHE A 312 8.46 6.52 29.69
CA PHE A 312 8.60 7.60 30.67
C PHE A 312 7.50 8.68 30.61
N GLY A 313 6.57 8.59 29.67
CA GLY A 313 5.51 9.59 29.43
C GLY A 313 5.98 10.85 28.67
N ARG A 314 7.29 11.12 28.63
CA ARG A 314 7.92 12.25 27.92
C ARG A 314 9.10 11.75 27.08
N GLY A 315 9.23 12.24 25.85
CA GLY A 315 10.35 11.91 24.97
C GLY A 315 11.64 12.63 25.39
N LEU A 316 12.78 12.16 24.87
CA LEU A 316 14.03 12.94 24.92
C LEU A 316 13.90 14.21 24.09
N VAL A 317 13.22 14.09 22.94
CA VAL A 317 12.61 15.18 22.18
C VAL A 317 11.13 15.20 22.55
N ASP A 318 10.63 16.33 23.06
CA ASP A 318 9.23 16.44 23.55
C ASP A 318 8.21 16.15 22.46
N SER A 319 8.50 16.64 21.26
CA SER A 319 7.78 16.38 20.03
C SER A 319 8.17 15.00 19.47
N THR A 320 7.19 14.13 19.23
CA THR A 320 7.45 12.84 18.55
C THR A 320 7.34 12.92 17.04
N ASP A 321 6.71 13.97 16.52
CA ASP A 321 6.27 14.08 15.12
C ASP A 321 6.97 15.23 14.37
N ASN A 322 7.78 16.03 15.07
CA ASN A 322 8.56 17.13 14.52
C ASN A 322 9.97 17.20 15.16
N PHE A 323 10.97 16.72 14.41
CA PHE A 323 12.40 16.75 14.66
C PHE A 323 13.08 17.84 13.81
N GLY A 324 12.30 18.66 13.10
CA GLY A 324 12.76 19.81 12.34
C GLY A 324 13.10 21.01 13.23
N GLU A 325 13.33 22.16 12.63
CA GLU A 325 13.74 23.42 13.28
C GLU A 325 12.68 23.95 14.27
N LEU A 326 11.40 23.66 14.02
CA LEU A 326 10.32 23.96 14.98
C LEU A 326 10.09 22.85 16.02
N GLY A 327 10.83 21.74 15.91
CA GLY A 327 10.88 20.72 16.94
C GLY A 327 11.56 21.25 18.21
N SER A 328 11.45 20.49 19.30
CA SER A 328 12.21 20.77 20.51
C SER A 328 13.59 20.13 20.41
N ASP A 329 14.62 20.81 20.89
CA ASP A 329 15.93 20.15 21.02
C ASP A 329 15.84 18.94 21.95
N PRO A 330 16.60 17.86 21.68
CA PRO A 330 16.69 16.74 22.60
C PRO A 330 17.26 17.22 23.94
N SER A 331 16.59 16.88 25.03
CA SER A 331 17.09 17.15 26.39
C SER A 331 18.43 16.46 26.67
N HIS A 332 18.67 15.31 26.04
CA HIS A 332 19.90 14.53 26.15
C HIS A 332 20.34 14.04 24.75
N PRO A 333 20.97 14.91 23.93
CA PRO A 333 21.32 14.59 22.54
C PRO A 333 22.25 13.38 22.42
N GLU A 334 23.29 13.31 23.25
CA GLU A 334 24.26 12.21 23.23
C GLU A 334 23.62 10.87 23.57
N LEU A 335 22.65 10.86 24.50
CA LEU A 335 21.91 9.65 24.86
C LEU A 335 21.03 9.17 23.70
N LEU A 336 20.31 10.09 23.06
CA LEU A 336 19.47 9.77 21.90
C LEU A 336 20.31 9.18 20.76
N ASP A 337 21.45 9.80 20.45
CA ASP A 337 22.37 9.36 19.42
C ASP A 337 22.98 8.00 19.74
N TRP A 338 23.40 7.81 21.00
CA TRP A 338 23.93 6.54 21.46
C TRP A 338 22.89 5.42 21.37
N MET A 339 21.65 5.65 21.82
CA MET A 339 20.57 4.66 21.74
C MET A 339 20.16 4.36 20.29
N ALA A 340 20.11 5.37 19.42
CA ALA A 340 19.82 5.20 17.99
C ALA A 340 20.91 4.34 17.31
N LYS A 341 22.17 4.59 17.62
CA LYS A 341 23.28 3.75 17.15
C LYS A 341 23.17 2.32 17.67
N ARG A 342 22.83 2.13 18.94
CA ARG A 342 22.64 0.80 19.53
C ARG A 342 21.50 0.02 18.88
N LEU A 343 20.40 0.70 18.54
CA LEU A 343 19.31 0.09 17.78
C LEU A 343 19.84 -0.49 16.47
N ILE A 344 20.59 0.29 15.69
CA ILE A 344 21.17 -0.13 14.40
C ILE A 344 22.16 -1.29 14.60
N GLU A 345 23.07 -1.19 15.58
CA GLU A 345 24.05 -2.24 15.91
C GLU A 345 23.39 -3.56 16.37
N SER A 346 22.18 -3.48 16.93
CA SER A 346 21.39 -4.64 17.38
C SER A 346 20.45 -5.22 16.32
N ASP A 347 20.78 -5.00 15.03
CA ASP A 347 19.94 -5.38 13.89
C ASP A 347 18.52 -4.85 14.01
N TRP A 348 18.39 -3.60 14.46
CA TRP A 348 17.12 -2.91 14.63
C TRP A 348 16.13 -3.58 15.59
N SER A 349 16.61 -4.33 16.60
CA SER A 349 15.79 -4.95 17.64
C SER A 349 15.20 -3.90 18.61
N LEU A 350 13.88 -3.73 18.59
CA LEU A 350 13.20 -2.85 19.54
C LEU A 350 13.20 -3.42 20.95
N LYS A 351 13.17 -4.76 21.12
CA LYS A 351 13.32 -5.36 22.45
C LYS A 351 14.67 -5.08 23.08
N THR A 352 15.73 -4.93 22.28
CA THR A 352 17.04 -4.49 22.80
C THR A 352 16.95 -3.09 23.39
N VAL A 353 16.32 -2.14 22.68
CA VAL A 353 16.06 -0.79 23.19
C VAL A 353 15.19 -0.81 24.45
N HIS A 354 14.10 -1.58 24.46
CA HIS A 354 13.26 -1.74 25.64
C HIS A 354 14.04 -2.29 26.82
N ARG A 355 14.86 -3.33 26.61
CA ARG A 355 15.72 -3.92 27.65
C ARG A 355 16.69 -2.88 28.19
N MET A 356 17.37 -2.12 27.32
CA MET A 356 18.31 -1.07 27.72
C MET A 356 17.65 -0.04 28.66
N ILE A 357 16.41 0.36 28.37
CA ILE A 357 15.67 1.28 29.22
C ILE A 357 15.36 0.65 30.58
N VAL A 358 14.72 -0.52 30.62
CA VAL A 358 14.21 -1.12 31.87
C VAL A 358 15.29 -1.66 32.81
N ILE A 359 16.54 -1.79 32.35
CA ILE A 359 17.70 -2.15 33.20
C ILE A 359 18.60 -0.97 33.53
N SER A 360 18.27 0.24 33.06
CA SER A 360 19.04 1.45 33.33
C SER A 360 18.77 1.96 34.74
N ASN A 361 19.70 2.74 35.29
CA ASN A 361 19.48 3.47 36.56
C ASN A 361 18.39 4.55 36.45
N THR A 362 17.94 4.88 35.24
CA THR A 362 16.93 5.92 34.98
C THR A 362 15.50 5.38 35.16
N TYR A 363 15.27 4.09 34.93
CA TYR A 363 13.96 3.42 35.07
C TYR A 363 13.78 2.88 36.49
#